data_AF-A0AAU9HN22-F1
#
_entry.id   AF-A0AAU9HN22-F1
#
_cell.length_a   1.000
_cell.length_b   1.000
_cell.length_c   1.000
_cell.angle_alpha   90.00
_cell.angle_beta   90.00
_cell.angle_gamma   90.00
#
_symmetry.space_group_name_H-M   'P 1'
#
loop_
_entity.id
_entity.type
_entity.pdbx_description
1 polymer ?
#
loop_
_entity_poly.entity_id
_entity_poly.type
_entity_poly.pdbx_seq_one_letter_code
_entity_poly.pdbx_strand_id
1 'polypeptide(L)'
;MGNLFLREKENWFAWSIWGVVGALATFYVAMSTQAEHFIAASAIGVLVLLTWWMQQSKRFDFGRAFKICCYVLLFTVLPSFVLVVIPSDDLNRFDLIFQSIAFLTASLLVCLVCSWIARRPKQYY
;
A
#
# COMPACT_ATOMS: atom_id res chain seq x y z
N MET A 1 -7.63 32.03 -10.12
CA MET A 1 -6.36 31.27 -10.17
C MET A 1 -5.47 31.59 -8.96
N GLY A 2 -5.92 31.29 -7.74
CA GLY A 2 -5.26 31.77 -6.49
C GLY A 2 -4.90 30.69 -5.47
N ASN A 3 -5.02 29.40 -5.78
CA ASN A 3 -4.76 28.30 -4.83
C ASN A 3 -3.77 27.24 -5.35
N LEU A 4 -3.05 27.51 -6.45
CA LEU A 4 -1.99 26.62 -6.95
C LEU A 4 -0.68 26.69 -6.12
N PHE A 5 -0.56 27.69 -5.23
CA PHE A 5 0.64 27.94 -4.42
C PHE A 5 0.55 27.46 -2.96
N LEU A 6 -0.63 27.06 -2.48
CA LEU A 6 -0.71 26.25 -1.26
C LEU A 6 -0.39 24.79 -1.61
N ARG A 7 0.82 24.57 -2.12
CA ARG A 7 1.44 23.25 -2.21
C ARG A 7 1.76 22.83 -0.79
N GLU A 8 0.71 22.45 -0.05
CA GLU A 8 0.80 21.99 1.33
C GLU A 8 1.89 20.93 1.41
N LYS A 9 2.91 21.23 2.23
CA LYS A 9 4.09 20.39 2.46
C LYS A 9 3.60 18.96 2.73
N GLU A 10 4.01 18.02 1.89
CA GLU A 10 3.70 16.60 2.12
C GLU A 10 4.22 16.24 3.50
N ASN A 11 3.30 15.88 4.41
CA ASN A 11 3.68 15.42 5.72
C ASN A 11 4.12 13.96 5.64
N TRP A 12 5.33 13.76 5.10
CA TRP A 12 5.95 12.45 4.90
C TRP A 12 5.97 11.62 6.18
N PHE A 13 6.11 12.26 7.34
CA PHE A 13 5.99 11.61 8.64
C PHE A 13 4.66 10.89 8.86
N ALA A 14 3.52 11.51 8.48
CA ALA A 14 2.21 10.89 8.64
C ALA A 14 2.08 9.62 7.77
N TRP A 15 2.65 9.64 6.57
CA TRP A 15 2.66 8.48 5.66
C TRP A 15 3.60 7.37 6.15
N SER A 16 4.75 7.73 6.73
CA SER A 16 5.63 6.75 7.38
C SER A 16 4.96 6.08 8.58
N ILE A 17 4.17 6.81 9.38
CA ILE A 17 3.38 6.21 10.48
C ILE A 17 2.39 5.18 9.93
N TRP A 18 1.68 5.50 8.83
CA TRP A 18 0.78 4.54 8.18
C TRP A 18 1.53 3.30 7.64
N GLY A 19 2.74 3.49 7.10
CA GLY A 19 3.62 2.38 6.72
C GLY A 19 3.99 1.49 7.91
N VAL A 20 4.37 2.08 9.05
CA VAL A 20 4.71 1.35 10.28
C VAL A 20 3.50 0.61 10.84
N VAL A 21 2.33 1.25 10.89
CA VAL A 21 1.08 0.63 11.35
C VAL A 21 0.76 -0.59 10.51
N GLY A 22 0.87 -0.48 9.19
CA GLY A 22 0.60 -1.63 8.34
C GLY A 22 1.67 -2.71 8.40
N ALA A 23 2.94 -2.37 8.62
CA ALA A 23 4.00 -3.35 8.88
C ALA A 23 3.77 -4.12 10.19
N LEU A 24 3.31 -3.44 11.24
CA LEU A 24 2.94 -4.08 12.51
C LEU A 24 1.72 -5.00 12.34
N ALA A 25 0.72 -4.56 11.58
CA ALA A 25 -0.46 -5.37 11.28
C ALA A 25 -0.09 -6.64 10.50
N THR A 26 0.72 -6.52 9.45
CA THR A 26 1.15 -7.68 8.64
C THR A 26 2.06 -8.61 9.44
N PHE A 27 2.94 -8.07 10.30
CA PHE A 27 3.77 -8.85 11.20
C PHE A 27 2.94 -9.63 12.23
N TYR A 28 1.97 -8.99 12.87
CA TYR A 28 1.09 -9.65 13.84
C TYR A 28 0.29 -10.79 13.20
N VAL A 29 -0.27 -10.56 12.02
CA VAL A 29 -1.03 -11.58 11.27
C VAL A 29 -0.13 -12.73 10.82
N ALA A 30 1.09 -12.42 10.36
CA ALA A 30 2.08 -13.44 9.99
C ALA A 30 2.42 -14.35 11.18
N MET A 31 2.65 -13.77 12.36
CA MET A 31 2.94 -14.53 13.58
C MET A 31 1.73 -15.37 14.05
N SER A 32 0.51 -14.87 13.86
CA SER A 32 -0.70 -15.51 14.38
C SER A 32 -1.25 -16.63 13.49
N THR A 33 -1.13 -16.53 12.16
CA THR A 33 -1.86 -17.43 11.24
C THR A 33 -0.96 -18.21 10.29
N GLN A 34 0.29 -17.80 10.07
CA GLN A 34 1.26 -18.37 9.11
C GLN A 34 0.75 -18.64 7.67
N ALA A 35 -0.48 -18.24 7.35
CA ALA A 35 -1.11 -18.45 6.05
C ALA A 35 -0.96 -17.18 5.19
N GLU A 36 -0.38 -17.35 4.01
CA GLU A 36 0.01 -16.26 3.10
C GLU A 36 -1.16 -15.33 2.72
N HIS A 37 -2.34 -15.92 2.52
CA HIS A 37 -3.54 -15.18 2.13
C HIS A 37 -4.00 -14.17 3.20
N PHE A 38 -3.87 -14.50 4.48
CA PHE A 38 -4.25 -13.60 5.57
C PHE A 38 -3.27 -12.43 5.71
N ILE A 39 -1.99 -12.69 5.47
CA ILE A 39 -0.95 -11.65 5.45
C ILE A 39 -1.23 -10.65 4.32
N ALA A 40 -1.52 -11.14 3.11
CA ALA A 40 -1.90 -10.27 1.99
C ALA A 40 -3.20 -9.49 2.25
N ALA A 41 -4.22 -10.13 2.84
CA ALA A 41 -5.48 -9.46 3.19
C ALA A 41 -5.28 -8.32 4.21
N SER A 42 -4.37 -8.49 5.16
CA SER A 42 -4.06 -7.44 6.15
C SER A 42 -3.41 -6.21 5.50
N ALA A 43 -2.48 -6.40 4.56
CA ALA A 43 -1.87 -5.31 3.81
C ALA A 43 -2.91 -4.54 2.96
N ILE A 44 -3.82 -5.27 2.32
CA ILE A 44 -4.93 -4.68 1.55
C ILE A 44 -5.87 -3.89 2.49
N GLY A 45 -6.20 -4.42 3.67
CA GLY A 45 -7.05 -3.74 4.65
C GLY A 45 -6.49 -2.38 5.09
N VAL A 46 -5.18 -2.30 5.31
CA VAL A 46 -4.51 -1.03 5.65
C VAL A 46 -4.61 -0.03 4.50
N LEU A 47 -4.44 -0.48 3.25
CA LEU A 47 -4.59 0.38 2.07
C LEU A 47 -6.03 0.85 1.88
N VAL A 48 -7.03 0.01 2.18
CA VAL A 48 -8.44 0.41 2.13
C VAL A 48 -8.74 1.49 3.19
N LEU A 49 -8.24 1.35 4.41
CA LEU A 49 -8.40 2.38 5.43
C LEU A 49 -7.69 3.69 5.05
N LEU A 50 -6.48 3.58 4.50
CA LEU A 50 -5.71 4.72 4.03
C LEU A 50 -6.44 5.45 2.89
N THR A 51 -6.98 4.71 1.93
CA THR A 51 -7.69 5.27 0.77
C THR A 51 -9.02 5.89 1.16
N TRP A 52 -9.73 5.28 2.10
CA TRP A 52 -10.91 5.86 2.71
C TRP A 52 -10.58 7.21 3.36
N TRP A 53 -9.48 7.28 4.13
CA TRP A 53 -9.03 8.52 4.75
C TRP A 53 -8.63 9.58 3.70
N MET A 54 -7.90 9.17 2.65
CA MET A 54 -7.58 10.06 1.52
C MET A 54 -8.83 10.56 0.81
N GLN A 55 -9.84 9.70 0.61
CA GLN A 55 -11.10 10.05 -0.01
C GLN A 55 -11.87 11.07 0.85
N GLN A 56 -11.93 10.89 2.17
CA GLN A 56 -12.61 11.83 3.08
C GLN A 56 -11.93 13.19 3.12
N SER A 57 -10.60 13.23 3.11
CA SER A 57 -9.84 14.48 3.14
C SER A 57 -10.13 15.37 1.94
N LYS A 58 -10.74 14.82 0.87
CA LYS A 58 -11.12 15.66 -0.25
C LYS A 58 -9.92 16.17 -0.99
N ARG A 59 -8.66 15.79 -0.68
CA ARG A 59 -7.50 16.68 -0.84
C ARG A 59 -6.49 16.33 -1.94
N PHE A 60 -6.50 15.09 -2.42
CA PHE A 60 -5.38 14.53 -3.19
C PHE A 60 -5.65 14.43 -4.70
N ASP A 61 -4.64 14.76 -5.50
CA ASP A 61 -4.58 14.43 -6.93
C ASP A 61 -4.15 12.98 -7.13
N PHE A 62 -4.57 12.38 -8.26
CA PHE A 62 -4.30 10.97 -8.59
C PHE A 62 -2.84 10.58 -8.43
N GLY A 63 -1.91 11.36 -9.02
CA GLY A 63 -0.47 11.06 -8.95
C GLY A 63 0.09 11.13 -7.53
N ARG A 64 -0.47 11.99 -6.69
CA ARG A 64 -0.06 12.14 -5.28
C ARG A 64 -0.57 10.97 -4.44
N ALA A 65 -1.84 10.60 -4.62
CA ALA A 65 -2.44 9.43 -3.96
C ALA A 65 -1.72 8.14 -4.35
N PHE A 66 -1.39 7.96 -5.63
CA PHE A 66 -0.64 6.79 -6.12
C PHE A 66 0.76 6.68 -5.48
N LYS A 67 1.52 7.79 -5.45
CA LYS A 67 2.84 7.82 -4.82
C LYS A 67 2.79 7.43 -3.35
N ILE A 68 1.81 7.93 -2.61
CA ILE A 68 1.66 7.63 -1.18
C ILE A 68 1.23 6.16 -0.98
N CYS A 69 0.27 5.67 -1.76
CA CYS A 69 -0.17 4.26 -1.67
C CYS A 69 0.99 3.30 -1.94
N CYS A 70 1.79 3.55 -3.00
CA CYS A 70 2.97 2.74 -3.27
C CYS A 70 4.01 2.81 -2.15
N TYR A 71 4.23 3.99 -1.56
CA TYR A 71 5.17 4.15 -0.45
C TYR A 71 4.74 3.36 0.79
N VAL A 72 3.47 3.47 1.18
CA VAL A 72 2.92 2.72 2.31
C VAL A 72 2.96 1.22 2.02
N LEU A 73 2.57 0.80 0.82
CA LEU A 73 2.57 -0.61 0.41
C LEU A 73 3.97 -1.24 0.57
N LEU A 74 5.02 -0.56 0.09
CA LEU A 74 6.40 -1.04 0.22
C LEU A 74 6.80 -1.29 1.69
N PHE A 75 6.40 -0.39 2.60
CA PHE A 75 6.66 -0.56 4.03
C PHE A 75 5.85 -1.73 4.63
N THR A 76 4.59 -1.87 4.24
CA THR A 76 3.71 -2.94 4.78
C THR A 76 4.07 -4.34 4.31
N VAL A 77 4.68 -4.45 3.14
CA VAL A 77 5.03 -5.72 2.48
C VAL A 77 6.42 -6.23 2.90
N LEU A 78 7.29 -5.36 3.39
CA LEU A 78 8.63 -5.72 3.90
C LEU A 78 8.62 -6.91 4.89
N PRO A 79 7.76 -6.93 5.92
CA PRO A 79 7.67 -8.06 6.85
C PRO A 79 7.22 -9.34 6.16
N SER A 80 6.33 -9.25 5.17
CA SER A 80 5.85 -10.40 4.39
C SER A 80 6.99 -11.05 3.62
N PHE A 81 7.85 -10.24 2.98
CA PHE A 81 9.00 -10.73 2.25
C PHE A 81 10.00 -11.45 3.18
N VAL A 82 10.31 -10.86 4.33
CA VAL A 82 11.29 -11.44 5.25
C VAL A 82 10.79 -12.73 5.89
N LEU A 83 9.50 -12.83 6.21
CA LEU A 83 8.94 -13.95 6.97
C LEU A 83 8.40 -15.10 6.12
N VAL A 84 7.98 -14.84 4.88
CA VAL A 84 7.32 -15.86 4.03
C VAL A 84 8.20 -16.27 2.85
N VAL A 85 8.91 -15.31 2.24
CA VAL A 85 9.65 -15.55 0.98
C VAL A 85 11.07 -16.06 1.23
N ILE A 86 11.68 -15.73 2.38
CA ILE A 86 13.04 -16.16 2.72
C ILE A 86 13.11 -17.61 3.26
N PRO A 87 12.20 -18.09 4.13
CA PRO A 87 12.30 -19.45 4.69
C PRO A 87 11.66 -20.54 3.81
N SER A 88 11.26 -20.23 2.57
CA SER A 88 10.70 -21.24 1.66
C SER A 88 11.82 -22.10 1.05
N ASP A 89 12.39 -22.99 1.86
CA ASP A 89 13.51 -23.89 1.50
C ASP A 89 13.14 -24.89 0.38
N ASP A 90 11.85 -25.11 0.12
CA ASP A 90 11.33 -26.04 -0.91
C ASP A 90 10.90 -25.38 -2.23
N LEU A 91 11.02 -24.04 -2.37
CA LEU A 91 10.53 -23.35 -3.57
C LEU A 91 11.54 -23.35 -4.71
N ASN A 92 11.13 -23.92 -5.85
CA ASN A 92 11.90 -23.87 -7.08
C ASN A 92 12.10 -22.41 -7.52
N ARG A 93 13.31 -22.05 -7.97
CA ARG A 93 13.69 -20.64 -8.23
C ARG A 93 12.74 -19.93 -9.21
N PHE A 94 12.11 -20.68 -10.11
CA PHE A 94 11.11 -20.18 -11.05
C PHE A 94 9.77 -19.82 -10.39
N ASP A 95 9.31 -20.61 -9.41
CA ASP A 95 8.06 -20.34 -8.69
C ASP A 95 8.19 -19.09 -7.84
N LEU A 96 9.35 -18.88 -7.21
CA LEU A 96 9.66 -17.66 -6.46
C LEU A 96 9.61 -16.40 -7.34
N ILE A 97 10.19 -16.47 -8.55
CA ILE A 97 10.17 -15.37 -9.53
C ILE A 97 8.74 -15.11 -9.99
N PHE A 98 7.96 -16.15 -10.30
CA PHE A 98 6.59 -15.99 -10.76
C PHE A 98 5.68 -15.42 -9.66
N GLN A 99 5.81 -15.90 -8.42
CA GLN A 99 5.06 -15.43 -7.27
C GLN A 99 5.41 -13.97 -6.93
N SER A 100 6.69 -13.59 -6.98
CA SER A 100 7.10 -12.19 -6.74
C SER A 100 6.60 -11.23 -7.83
N ILE A 101 6.60 -11.64 -9.10
CA ILE A 101 6.02 -10.85 -10.21
C ILE A 101 4.50 -10.75 -10.07
N ALA A 102 3.82 -11.85 -9.76
CA ALA A 102 2.38 -11.87 -9.53
C ALA A 102 2.00 -10.96 -8.35
N PHE A 103 2.79 -10.97 -7.28
CA PHE A 103 2.59 -10.12 -6.12
C PHE A 103 2.82 -8.64 -6.44
N LEU A 104 3.87 -8.30 -7.19
CA LEU A 104 4.15 -6.94 -7.65
C LEU A 104 3.04 -6.40 -8.55
N THR A 105 2.57 -7.20 -9.50
CA THR A 105 1.50 -6.80 -10.42
C THR A 105 0.17 -6.62 -9.68
N ALA A 106 -0.19 -7.55 -8.78
CA ALA A 106 -1.40 -7.44 -7.96
C ALA A 106 -1.36 -6.20 -7.04
N SER A 107 -0.23 -5.96 -6.36
CA SER A 107 -0.07 -4.79 -5.48
C SER A 107 -0.13 -3.46 -6.25
N LEU A 108 0.44 -3.39 -7.44
CA LEU A 108 0.31 -2.23 -8.33
C LEU A 108 -1.14 -2.00 -8.77
N LEU A 109 -1.88 -3.05 -9.11
CA LEU A 109 -3.30 -2.95 -9.46
C LEU A 109 -4.12 -2.44 -8.26
N VAL A 110 -3.85 -2.93 -7.06
CA VAL A 110 -4.50 -2.44 -5.83
C VAL A 110 -4.20 -0.96 -5.63
N CYS A 111 -2.94 -0.52 -5.76
CA CYS A 111 -2.56 0.89 -5.68
C CYS A 111 -3.26 1.75 -6.76
N LEU A 112 -3.44 1.24 -7.97
CA LEU A 112 -4.17 1.92 -9.04
C LEU A 112 -5.65 2.11 -8.70
N VAL A 113 -6.33 1.06 -8.24
CA VAL A 113 -7.74 1.13 -7.81
C VAL A 113 -7.90 2.09 -6.62
N CYS A 114 -7.01 1.96 -5.64
CA CYS A 114 -6.94 2.80 -4.44
C CYS A 114 -6.77 4.29 -4.78
N SER A 115 -5.84 4.61 -5.68
CA SER A 115 -5.59 5.98 -6.13
C SER A 115 -6.69 6.53 -7.03
N TRP A 116 -7.38 5.67 -7.79
CA TRP A 116 -8.55 6.04 -8.57
C TRP A 116 -9.71 6.47 -7.67
N ILE A 117 -9.98 5.69 -6.61
CA ILE A 117 -11.03 5.99 -5.62
C ILE A 117 -10.71 7.26 -4.83
N ALA A 118 -9.43 7.46 -4.47
CA ALA A 118 -8.99 8.64 -3.71
C ALA A 118 -8.98 9.94 -4.54
N ARG A 119 -9.09 9.86 -5.88
CA ARG A 119 -9.01 11.02 -6.76
C ARG A 119 -10.23 11.93 -6.57
N ARG A 120 -9.99 13.24 -6.35
CA ARG A 120 -11.08 14.24 -6.42
C ARG A 120 -11.71 14.27 -7.84
N PRO A 121 -13.04 14.41 -7.98
CA PRO A 121 -13.64 14.72 -9.27
C PRO A 121 -13.11 16.07 -9.76
N LYS A 122 -12.73 16.16 -11.04
CA LYS A 122 -12.29 17.42 -11.65
C LYS A 122 -13.43 18.43 -11.55
N GLN A 123 -13.25 19.47 -10.75
CA GLN A 123 -14.15 20.63 -10.76
C GLN A 123 -13.84 21.41 -12.04
N TYR A 124 -14.68 21.23 -13.06
CA TYR A 124 -14.71 22.08 -14.24
C TYR A 124 -15.43 23.37 -13.83
N TYR A 125 -14.67 24.37 -13.39
CA TYR A 125 -15.14 25.74 -13.26
C TYR A 125 -14.08 26.68 -13.82
#